data_AF-A0A530GHD4-F1
#
_entry.id   AF-A0A530GHD4-F1
#
_cell.length_a   1.000
_cell.length_b   1.000
_cell.length_c   1.000
_cell.angle_alpha   90.00
_cell.angle_beta   90.00
_cell.angle_gamma   90.00
#
_symmetry.space_group_name_H-M   'P 1'
#
loop_
_entity.id
_entity.type
_entity.pdbx_description
1 polymer ?
#
loop_
_entity_poly.entity_id
_entity_poly.type
_entity_poly.pdbx_seq_one_letter_code
_entity_poly.pdbx_strand_id
1 'polypeptide(L)'
;RLTRLLTDRIESVDPGFGIEVMTLAATLAEPFGAKQIISSLVEEPEPDITDLIDVLANRIGEQRLYRFAPVESDVPERSVRRIAPNAPDDGTSSPSDWPRPARLLTHPEPIETMALLPDHPPVWLSWRGIRH
;
A
#
# COMPACT_ATOMS: atom_id res chain seq x y z
N ARG A 1 -9.21 5.60 -19.22
CA ARG A 1 -8.09 4.64 -19.39
C ARG A 1 -6.79 5.43 -19.39
N LEU A 2 -5.92 5.21 -18.39
CA LEU A 2 -4.60 5.86 -18.24
C LEU A 2 -3.69 5.67 -19.48
N THR A 3 -3.85 4.55 -20.18
CA THR A 3 -3.12 4.21 -21.41
C THR A 3 -3.09 5.34 -22.44
N ARG A 4 -4.20 6.08 -22.61
CA ARG A 4 -4.26 7.17 -23.59
C ARG A 4 -3.31 8.34 -23.28
N LEU A 5 -3.00 8.57 -22.00
CA LEU A 5 -2.06 9.62 -21.59
C LEU A 5 -0.60 9.26 -21.94
N LEU A 6 -0.31 7.97 -22.07
CA LEU A 6 1.02 7.46 -22.37
C LEU A 6 1.22 7.29 -23.88
N THR A 7 0.23 6.76 -24.59
CA THR A 7 0.32 6.45 -26.03
C THR A 7 0.66 7.68 -26.87
N ASP A 8 0.00 8.83 -26.62
CA ASP A 8 0.22 10.07 -27.38
C ASP A 8 1.67 10.59 -27.32
N ARG A 9 2.42 10.26 -26.26
CA ARG A 9 3.80 10.70 -26.07
C ARG A 9 4.83 9.63 -26.38
N ILE A 10 4.50 8.36 -26.15
CA ILE A 10 5.36 7.22 -26.47
C ILE A 10 5.75 7.19 -27.96
N GLU A 11 4.83 7.51 -28.86
CA GLU A 11 5.09 7.52 -30.31
C GLU A 11 6.12 8.61 -30.73
N SER A 12 6.33 9.63 -29.89
CA SER A 12 7.32 10.68 -30.12
C SER A 12 8.71 10.37 -29.56
N VAL A 13 8.85 9.26 -28.83
CA VAL A 13 10.15 8.85 -28.28
C VAL A 13 10.95 8.15 -29.37
N ASP A 14 12.11 8.70 -29.72
CA ASP A 14 13.12 8.02 -30.55
C ASP A 14 14.16 7.36 -29.63
N PRO A 15 14.06 6.04 -29.38
CA PRO A 15 14.89 5.37 -28.40
C PRO A 15 16.34 5.12 -28.87
N GLY A 16 16.67 5.33 -30.15
CA GLY A 16 18.02 5.04 -30.67
C GLY A 16 18.51 3.63 -30.28
N PHE A 17 19.52 3.57 -29.40
CA PHE A 17 20.12 2.32 -28.89
C PHE A 17 19.26 1.57 -27.85
N GLY A 18 18.10 2.10 -27.47
CA GLY A 18 17.15 1.46 -26.56
C GLY A 18 16.88 2.27 -25.29
N ILE A 19 15.90 1.82 -24.50
CA ILE A 19 15.53 2.41 -23.22
C ILE A 19 15.89 1.43 -22.11
N GLU A 20 16.82 1.81 -21.23
CA GLU A 20 17.23 0.98 -20.09
C GLU A 20 16.23 1.05 -18.92
N VAL A 21 15.63 2.22 -18.69
CA VAL A 21 14.71 2.46 -17.57
C VAL A 21 13.55 3.35 -18.02
N MET A 22 12.32 2.99 -17.60
CA MET A 22 11.13 3.82 -17.75
C MET A 22 10.47 3.97 -16.37
N THR A 23 10.19 5.20 -15.95
CA THR A 23 9.57 5.48 -14.65
C THR A 23 8.27 6.26 -14.87
N LEU A 24 7.17 5.75 -14.31
CA LEU A 24 5.89 6.44 -14.29
C LEU A 24 5.59 6.90 -12.88
N ALA A 25 5.33 8.20 -12.70
CA ALA A 25 4.91 8.77 -11.44
C ALA A 25 3.56 9.48 -11.59
N ALA A 26 2.61 9.15 -10.72
CA ALA A 26 1.34 9.86 -10.59
C ALA A 26 1.43 10.80 -9.37
N THR A 27 1.92 12.02 -9.59
CA THR A 27 2.12 13.01 -8.51
C THR A 27 0.81 13.57 -7.94
N LEU A 28 -0.28 13.46 -8.70
CA LEU A 28 -1.63 13.79 -8.28
C LEU A 28 -2.56 12.69 -8.77
N ALA A 29 -3.30 12.08 -7.85
CA ALA A 29 -4.32 11.08 -8.15
C ALA A 29 -5.53 11.32 -7.25
N GLU A 30 -6.71 11.25 -7.85
CA GLU A 30 -7.99 11.35 -7.15
C GLU A 30 -8.33 9.97 -6.54
N PRO A 31 -9.05 9.92 -5.41
CA PRO A 31 -9.60 8.66 -4.92
C PRO A 31 -10.49 8.02 -6.00
N PHE A 32 -10.11 6.83 -6.46
CA PHE A 32 -10.91 6.07 -7.42
C PHE A 32 -11.96 5.26 -6.65
N GLY A 33 -13.15 5.84 -6.49
CA GLY A 33 -14.30 5.16 -5.88
C GLY A 33 -14.92 4.13 -6.83
N ALA A 34 -15.67 3.18 -6.25
CA ALA A 34 -16.47 2.24 -7.03
C ALA A 34 -17.41 3.02 -7.97
N LYS A 35 -17.28 2.78 -9.28
CA LYS A 35 -18.13 3.39 -10.29
C LYS A 35 -19.21 2.38 -10.67
N GLN A 36 -20.48 2.75 -10.54
CA GLN A 36 -21.57 1.91 -11.02
C GLN A 36 -21.53 1.90 -12.55
N ILE A 37 -20.98 0.83 -13.11
CA ILE A 37 -21.10 0.50 -14.53
C ILE A 37 -22.53 0.01 -14.72
N ILE A 38 -23.21 0.47 -15.77
CA ILE A 38 -24.58 0.04 -16.09
C ILE A 38 -24.57 -1.49 -16.10
N SER A 39 -25.38 -2.10 -15.22
CA SER A 39 -25.44 -3.54 -15.04
C SER A 39 -25.86 -4.18 -16.36
N SER A 40 -24.89 -4.76 -17.06
CA SER A 40 -25.12 -6.04 -17.69
C SER A 40 -25.55 -7.00 -16.57
N LEU A 41 -26.61 -7.78 -16.78
CA LEU A 41 -27.00 -8.89 -15.87
C LEU A 41 -25.92 -9.97 -15.74
N VAL A 42 -24.80 -9.79 -16.43
CA VAL A 42 -23.58 -10.60 -16.37
C VAL A 42 -22.55 -9.79 -15.60
N GLU A 43 -22.06 -10.36 -14.50
CA GLU A 43 -20.89 -9.89 -13.76
C GLU A 43 -19.74 -9.69 -14.77
N GLU A 44 -19.19 -8.48 -14.88
CA GLU A 44 -18.03 -8.29 -15.75
C GLU A 44 -16.90 -9.14 -15.19
N PRO A 45 -16.22 -9.95 -16.04
CA PRO A 45 -15.14 -10.79 -15.57
C PRO A 45 -14.07 -9.91 -14.94
N GLU A 46 -13.62 -10.26 -13.74
CA GLU A 46 -12.45 -9.65 -13.14
C GLU A 46 -11.31 -9.70 -14.16
N PRO A 47 -10.61 -8.57 -14.40
CA PRO A 47 -9.53 -8.55 -15.36
C PRO A 47 -8.43 -9.50 -14.88
N ASP A 48 -8.20 -10.57 -15.65
CA ASP A 48 -7.09 -11.48 -15.40
C ASP A 48 -5.77 -10.75 -15.71
N ILE A 49 -4.97 -10.55 -14.67
CA ILE A 49 -3.66 -9.89 -14.74
C ILE A 49 -2.50 -10.88 -14.56
N THR A 50 -2.76 -12.19 -14.60
CA THR A 50 -1.75 -13.23 -14.37
C THR A 50 -0.60 -13.12 -15.35
N ASP A 51 -0.89 -12.98 -16.64
CA ASP A 51 0.12 -12.80 -17.69
C ASP A 51 1.03 -11.58 -17.44
N LEU A 52 0.46 -10.48 -16.93
CA LEU A 52 1.22 -9.28 -16.60
C LEU A 52 2.15 -9.52 -15.41
N ILE A 53 1.66 -10.20 -14.38
CA ILE A 53 2.47 -10.59 -13.21
C ILE A 53 3.65 -11.44 -13.67
N ASP A 54 3.43 -12.41 -14.55
CA ASP A 54 4.48 -13.29 -15.07
C ASP A 54 5.53 -12.53 -15.90
N VAL A 55 5.09 -11.63 -16.79
CA VAL A 55 6.01 -10.78 -17.57
C VAL A 55 6.86 -9.90 -16.67
N LEU A 56 6.27 -9.30 -15.65
CA LEU A 56 7.00 -8.46 -14.69
C LEU A 56 7.95 -9.30 -13.84
N ALA A 57 7.50 -10.43 -13.30
CA ALA A 57 8.32 -11.33 -12.51
C ALA A 57 9.54 -11.85 -13.29
N ASN A 58 9.38 -12.22 -14.56
CA ASN A 58 10.48 -12.63 -15.43
C ASN A 58 11.47 -11.50 -15.71
N ARG A 59 11.01 -10.25 -15.74
CA ARG A 59 11.85 -9.08 -16.03
C ARG A 59 12.62 -8.56 -14.81
N ILE A 60 11.97 -8.46 -13.66
CA ILE A 60 12.57 -7.86 -12.44
C ILE A 60 12.95 -8.89 -11.38
N GLY A 61 12.59 -10.16 -11.57
CA GLY A 61 12.76 -11.25 -10.61
C GLY A 61 11.55 -11.40 -9.68
N GLU A 62 11.16 -12.64 -9.41
CA GLU A 62 9.98 -13.00 -8.60
C GLU A 62 9.98 -12.34 -7.21
N GLN A 63 11.14 -12.21 -6.57
CA GLN A 63 11.26 -11.61 -5.23
C GLN A 63 11.10 -10.08 -5.22
N ARG A 64 11.20 -9.43 -6.38
CA ARG A 64 11.07 -7.97 -6.51
C ARG A 64 9.64 -7.53 -6.82
N LEU A 65 8.76 -8.46 -7.16
CA LEU A 65 7.34 -8.21 -7.36
C LEU A 65 6.58 -8.70 -6.13
N TYR A 66 5.94 -7.79 -5.41
CA TYR A 66 5.20 -8.10 -4.19
C TYR A 66 4.08 -7.09 -3.98
N ARG A 67 3.12 -7.45 -3.13
CA ARG A 67 2.17 -6.50 -2.53
C ARG A 67 2.38 -6.41 -1.02
N PHE A 68 1.80 -5.40 -0.40
CA PHE A 68 1.78 -5.25 1.05
C PHE A 68 0.44 -5.71 1.61
N ALA A 69 0.47 -6.47 2.70
CA ALA A 69 -0.70 -6.86 3.47
C ALA A 69 -0.55 -6.42 4.93
N PRO A 70 -1.65 -6.00 5.59
CA PRO A 70 -1.64 -5.71 7.01
C PRO A 70 -1.36 -6.98 7.84
N VAL A 71 -0.78 -6.77 9.02
CA VAL A 71 -0.53 -7.80 10.03
C VAL A 71 -0.89 -7.22 11.39
N GLU A 72 -1.57 -7.99 12.23
CA GLU A 72 -1.84 -7.58 13.60
C GLU A 72 -0.53 -7.40 14.38
N SER A 73 -0.27 -6.17 14.80
CA SER A 73 0.93 -5.80 15.55
C SER A 73 0.71 -4.47 16.26
N ASP A 74 1.11 -4.40 17.52
CA ASP A 74 1.14 -3.16 18.31
C ASP A 74 2.30 -2.23 17.91
N VAL A 75 3.28 -2.76 17.16
CA VAL A 75 4.41 -2.00 16.61
C VAL A 75 4.12 -1.68 15.15
N PRO A 76 4.00 -0.40 14.76
CA PRO A 76 3.64 -0.01 13.39
C PRO A 76 4.62 -0.48 12.31
N GLU A 77 5.92 -0.56 12.61
CA GLU A 77 6.93 -1.09 11.68
C GLU A 77 6.72 -2.58 11.36
N ARG A 78 5.97 -3.28 12.20
CA ARG A 78 5.64 -4.70 12.07
C ARG A 78 4.20 -4.95 11.61
N SER A 79 3.39 -3.90 11.43
CA SER A 79 1.98 -4.04 11.04
C SER A 79 1.77 -4.26 9.55
N VAL A 80 2.86 -4.39 8.78
CA VAL A 80 2.83 -4.62 7.34
C VAL A 80 3.84 -5.70 6.97
N ARG A 81 3.44 -6.63 6.10
CA ARG A 81 4.34 -7.63 5.50
C ARG A 81 4.26 -7.61 3.98
N ARG A 82 5.35 -8.04 3.34
CA ARG A 82 5.36 -8.34 1.90
C ARG A 82 4.74 -9.71 1.67
N ILE A 83 3.84 -9.80 0.70
CA ILE A 83 3.24 -11.06 0.23
C ILE A 83 3.35 -11.14 -1.29
N ALA A 84 3.18 -12.36 -1.83
CA ALA A 84 3.25 -12.61 -3.26
C ALA A 84 2.19 -11.78 -4.03
N PRO A 85 2.47 -11.37 -5.27
CA PRO A 85 1.55 -10.57 -6.09
C PRO A 85 0.22 -11.26 -6.37
N ASN A 86 0.21 -12.59 -6.33
CA ASN A 86 -0.93 -13.47 -6.58
C ASN A 86 -1.48 -14.15 -5.31
N ALA A 87 -1.02 -13.75 -4.12
CA ALA A 87 -1.57 -14.30 -2.88
C ALA A 87 -3.10 -14.08 -2.82
N PRO A 88 -3.90 -14.99 -2.25
CA PRO A 88 -5.31 -14.71 -2.04
C PRO A 88 -5.47 -13.49 -1.12
N ASP A 89 -6.53 -12.71 -1.32
CA ASP A 89 -6.88 -11.66 -0.38
C ASP A 89 -7.48 -12.30 0.87
N ASP A 90 -6.96 -11.95 2.05
CA ASP A 90 -7.41 -12.52 3.32
C ASP A 90 -8.54 -11.69 3.96
N GLY A 91 -8.98 -10.62 3.28
CA GLY A 91 -10.04 -9.72 3.74
C GLY A 91 -9.59 -8.77 4.85
N THR A 92 -8.33 -8.84 5.25
CA THR A 92 -7.76 -7.95 6.26
C THR A 92 -7.46 -6.61 5.59
N SER A 93 -8.19 -5.57 5.98
CA SER A 93 -7.94 -4.20 5.50
C SER A 93 -7.32 -3.35 6.62
N SER A 94 -6.31 -2.55 6.26
CA SER A 94 -5.87 -1.49 7.15
C SER A 94 -7.00 -0.48 7.31
N PRO A 95 -7.28 0.02 8.52
CA PRO A 95 -8.30 1.05 8.71
C PRO A 95 -7.96 2.29 7.86
N SER A 96 -8.88 2.69 6.96
CA SER A 96 -8.68 3.85 6.07
C SER A 96 -8.63 5.18 6.80
N ASP A 97 -9.17 5.22 8.02
CA ASP A 97 -9.48 6.44 8.75
C ASP A 97 -8.37 6.84 9.73
N TRP A 98 -7.26 6.11 9.74
CA TRP A 98 -6.13 6.48 10.57
C TRP A 98 -5.52 7.79 10.04
N PRO A 99 -5.44 8.86 10.86
CA PRO A 99 -4.81 10.09 10.44
C PRO A 99 -3.37 9.78 10.01
N ARG A 100 -3.04 10.09 8.75
CA ARG A 100 -1.74 9.82 8.13
C ARG A 100 -0.55 10.23 9.02
N PRO A 101 0.59 9.54 8.83
CA PRO A 101 1.07 8.48 9.71
C PRO A 101 1.52 9.00 11.09
N ALA A 102 1.50 8.10 12.09
CA ALA A 102 2.26 8.32 13.32
C ALA A 102 3.74 8.51 12.95
N ARG A 103 4.30 9.69 13.24
CA ARG A 103 5.74 9.90 13.16
C ARG A 103 6.37 9.08 14.27
N LEU A 104 7.03 8.00 13.89
CA LEU A 104 7.77 7.18 14.82
C LEU A 104 9.06 7.91 15.21
N LEU A 105 9.39 7.84 16.50
CA LEU A 105 10.67 8.33 16.98
C LEU A 105 11.77 7.41 16.44
N THR A 106 12.93 7.98 16.09
CA THR A 106 14.09 7.20 15.60
C THR A 106 14.48 6.09 16.58
N HIS A 107 14.28 6.31 17.88
CA HIS A 107 14.47 5.32 18.94
C HIS A 107 13.21 5.28 19.81
N PRO A 108 12.72 4.10 20.21
CA PRO A 108 11.65 3.99 21.19
C PRO A 108 12.07 4.69 22.49
N GLU A 109 11.24 5.59 22.99
CA GLU A 109 11.46 6.24 24.28
C GLU A 109 10.59 5.55 25.34
N PRO A 110 11.15 5.20 26.51
CA PRO A 110 10.38 4.58 27.57
C PRO A 110 9.34 5.57 28.10
N ILE A 111 8.12 5.07 28.30
CA ILE A 111 7.03 5.77 28.96
C ILE A 111 6.60 4.97 30.19
N GLU A 112 6.22 5.66 31.25
CA GLU A 112 5.56 5.04 32.40
C GLU A 112 4.07 5.32 32.29
N THR A 113 3.24 4.30 32.53
CA THR A 113 1.79 4.44 32.46
C THR A 113 1.13 3.78 33.67
N MET A 114 -0.08 4.21 33.98
CA MET A 114 -0.93 3.53 34.95
C MET A 114 -2.33 3.40 34.37
N ALA A 115 -2.82 2.16 34.27
CA ALA A 115 -4.22 1.87 33.99
C ALA A 115 -4.89 1.35 35.27
N LEU A 116 -6.17 1.70 35.47
CA LEU A 116 -6.92 1.24 36.64
C LEU A 116 -7.32 -0.25 36.54
N LEU A 117 -7.39 -0.76 35.32
CA LEU A 117 -7.75 -2.14 34.99
C LEU A 117 -6.89 -2.61 33.81
N PRO A 118 -6.65 -3.93 33.68
CA PRO A 118 -6.17 -4.52 32.43
C PRO A 118 -7.06 -4.09 31.26
N ASP A 119 -6.45 -3.81 30.11
CA ASP A 119 -7.10 -3.42 28.84
C ASP A 119 -7.81 -2.04 28.83
N HIS A 120 -7.71 -1.25 29.90
CA HIS A 120 -8.25 0.11 29.93
C HIS A 120 -7.20 1.13 29.49
N PRO A 121 -7.57 2.25 28.81
CA PRO A 121 -6.63 3.32 28.53
C PRO A 121 -5.98 3.84 29.82
N PRO A 122 -4.70 4.24 29.75
CA PRO A 122 -3.98 4.74 30.91
C PRO A 122 -4.62 6.04 31.41
N VAL A 123 -4.70 6.18 32.74
CA VAL A 123 -5.21 7.40 33.39
C VAL A 123 -4.16 8.50 33.48
N TRP A 124 -2.88 8.15 33.37
CA TRP A 124 -1.78 9.08 33.19
C TRP A 124 -0.61 8.38 32.50
N LEU A 125 0.22 9.16 31.82
CA LEU A 125 1.50 8.72 31.28
C LEU A 125 2.61 9.72 31.63
N SER A 126 3.83 9.24 31.87
CA SER A 126 5.02 10.07 32.04
C SER A 126 5.95 9.87 30.86
N TRP A 127 6.32 10.96 30.20
CA TRP A 127 7.23 10.97 29.06
C TRP A 127 8.28 12.07 29.26
N ARG A 128 9.57 11.71 29.17
CA ARG A 128 10.71 12.63 29.42
C ARG A 128 10.62 13.37 30.77
N GLY A 129 10.05 12.71 31.79
CA GLY A 129 9.86 13.29 33.12
C GLY A 129 8.67 14.26 33.24
N ILE A 130 7.88 14.43 32.18
CA ILE A 130 6.66 15.24 32.17
C ILE A 130 5.45 14.31 32.22
N ARG A 131 4.54 14.57 33.16
CA ARG A 131 3.28 13.81 33.32
C ARG A 131 2.18 14.43 32.44
N HIS A 132 1.53 13.58 31.65
CA HIS A 132 0.40 13.89 30.76
C HIS A 132 -0.85 13.12 31.17
#